data_AF-R9LHX8-F1
#
_entry.id   AF-R9LHX8-F1
#
_cell.length_a   1.000
_cell.length_b   1.000
_cell.length_c   1.000
_cell.angle_alpha   90.00
_cell.angle_beta   90.00
_cell.angle_gamma   90.00
#
_symmetry.space_group_name_H-M   'P 1'
#
loop_
_entity.id
_entity.type
_entity.pdbx_description
1 polymer ?
#
loop_
_entity_poly.entity_id
_entity_poly.type
_entity_poly.pdbx_seq_one_letter_code
_entity_poly.pdbx_strand_id
1 'polypeptide(L)'
;MVKQSNMLAPNFMWQVTCGEISIHPYKERFLDLVHGRPTMFFTNSFKYDEGIAQHLHDHPYSQLFLSMDAGTPETWKKVKGADNFEQVTSNLVEYYHATVAEGQIRLKYIVLPGINDTWEDYVSFVNIAKLLKAASVQISRDYINRVSMSPEERTVLVSAAAYLLALCKKSGVPVFLFDLDYTIAEREQMQKFADEILQRGLFPG
;
A
#
# COMPACT_ATOMS: atom_id res chain seq x y z
N MET A 1 -12.74 -30.97 0.05
CA MET A 1 -11.86 -29.77 0.01
C MET A 1 -12.26 -28.93 -1.19
N VAL A 2 -12.42 -27.62 -1.04
CA VAL A 2 -12.88 -26.64 -2.07
C VAL A 2 -12.15 -26.74 -3.42
N LYS A 3 -10.98 -27.41 -3.47
CA LYS A 3 -10.21 -27.77 -4.68
C LYS A 3 -10.98 -28.54 -5.78
N GLN A 4 -12.10 -29.20 -5.48
CA GLN A 4 -12.75 -30.14 -6.41
C GLN A 4 -14.02 -29.63 -7.12
N SER A 5 -14.47 -28.40 -6.85
CA SER A 5 -15.85 -28.02 -7.18
C SER A 5 -16.02 -26.96 -8.27
N ASN A 6 -14.97 -26.52 -8.97
CA ASN A 6 -15.07 -25.40 -9.93
C ASN A 6 -15.73 -24.13 -9.33
N MET A 7 -15.70 -23.98 -8.00
CA MET A 7 -16.39 -22.89 -7.28
C MET A 7 -15.52 -21.66 -7.05
N LEU A 8 -14.22 -21.72 -7.40
CA LEU A 8 -13.31 -20.57 -7.26
C LEU A 8 -13.13 -19.90 -8.62
N ALA A 9 -13.16 -18.56 -8.61
CA ALA A 9 -12.88 -17.78 -9.81
C ALA A 9 -11.46 -18.09 -10.34
N PRO A 10 -11.22 -18.01 -11.66
CA PRO A 10 -9.90 -18.27 -12.24
C PRO A 10 -8.78 -17.36 -11.70
N ASN A 11 -9.15 -16.17 -11.23
CA ASN A 11 -8.24 -15.17 -10.64
C ASN A 11 -8.28 -15.17 -9.10
N PHE A 12 -8.80 -16.23 -8.47
CA PHE A 12 -8.82 -16.35 -7.03
C PHE A 12 -7.39 -16.29 -6.45
N MET A 13 -7.21 -15.45 -5.43
CA MET A 13 -5.93 -15.24 -4.75
C MET A 13 -6.11 -15.43 -3.25
N TRP A 14 -5.20 -16.17 -2.64
CA TRP A 14 -5.15 -16.30 -1.17
C TRP A 14 -4.66 -15.00 -0.56
N GLN A 15 -5.17 -14.64 0.61
CA GLN A 15 -4.67 -13.49 1.37
C GLN A 15 -4.18 -13.97 2.72
N VAL A 16 -2.98 -13.54 3.10
CA VAL A 16 -2.40 -13.85 4.41
C VAL A 16 -2.31 -12.56 5.22
N THR A 17 -3.24 -12.41 6.17
CA THR A 17 -3.49 -11.18 6.96
C THR A 17 -3.36 -11.42 8.47
N CYS A 18 -2.43 -12.28 8.89
CA CYS A 18 -2.30 -12.80 10.26
C CYS A 18 -1.51 -11.88 11.24
N GLY A 19 -1.63 -10.56 11.10
CA GLY A 19 -0.69 -9.63 11.72
C GLY A 19 0.61 -9.56 10.92
N GLU A 20 1.77 -9.65 11.58
CA GLU A 20 3.07 -9.65 10.88
C GLU A 20 3.55 -11.08 10.63
N ILE A 21 3.46 -11.54 9.37
CA ILE A 21 3.78 -12.91 8.98
C ILE A 21 5.25 -13.29 9.22
N SER A 22 6.21 -12.36 9.03
CA SER A 22 7.65 -12.65 9.14
C SER A 22 8.10 -13.09 10.55
N ILE A 23 7.27 -12.83 11.57
CA ILE A 23 7.51 -13.23 12.97
C ILE A 23 6.39 -14.11 13.54
N HIS A 24 5.40 -14.46 12.72
CA HIS A 24 4.22 -15.17 13.23
C HIS A 24 4.60 -16.61 13.64
N PRO A 25 4.17 -17.10 14.82
CA PRO A 25 4.56 -18.43 15.33
C PRO A 25 4.08 -19.59 14.45
N TYR A 26 3.06 -19.36 13.63
CA TYR A 26 2.53 -20.34 12.67
C TYR A 26 2.90 -20.04 11.21
N LYS A 27 3.93 -19.22 10.96
CA LYS A 27 4.35 -18.81 9.60
C LYS A 27 4.50 -20.00 8.65
N GLU A 28 5.26 -21.03 9.05
CA GLU A 28 5.49 -22.21 8.21
C GLU A 28 4.18 -22.90 7.80
N ARG A 29 3.22 -23.00 8.73
CA ARG A 29 1.90 -23.58 8.42
C ARG A 29 1.11 -22.74 7.41
N PHE A 30 1.27 -21.42 7.42
CA PHE A 30 0.66 -20.55 6.42
C PHE A 30 1.32 -20.71 5.06
N LEU A 31 2.65 -20.72 5.01
CA LEU A 31 3.42 -20.94 3.77
C LEU A 31 3.08 -22.30 3.16
N ASP A 32 3.04 -23.36 3.95
CA ASP A 32 2.60 -24.70 3.51
C ASP A 32 1.18 -24.69 2.95
N LEU A 33 0.26 -23.98 3.61
CA LEU A 33 -1.14 -23.90 3.20
C LEU A 33 -1.29 -23.24 1.83
N VAL A 34 -0.50 -22.19 1.56
CA VAL A 34 -0.57 -21.40 0.32
C VAL A 34 0.44 -21.82 -0.75
N HIS A 35 1.34 -22.74 -0.44
CA HIS A 35 2.35 -23.26 -1.37
C HIS A 35 1.73 -23.67 -2.72
N GLY A 36 2.36 -23.26 -3.82
CA GLY A 36 1.86 -23.56 -5.18
C GLY A 36 0.69 -22.68 -5.64
N ARG A 37 0.34 -21.60 -4.92
CA ARG A 37 -0.89 -20.82 -5.17
C ARG A 37 -0.63 -19.31 -5.21
N PRO A 38 -1.32 -18.57 -6.11
CA PRO A 38 -1.31 -17.11 -6.08
C PRO A 38 -1.74 -16.59 -4.71
N THR A 39 -0.87 -15.80 -4.09
CA THR A 39 -1.05 -15.33 -2.72
C THR A 39 -0.65 -13.88 -2.58
N MET A 40 -1.46 -13.10 -1.86
CA MET A 40 -1.14 -11.76 -1.40
C MET A 40 -0.69 -11.83 0.06
N PHE A 41 0.56 -11.46 0.31
CA PHE A 41 1.13 -11.38 1.65
C PHE A 41 1.03 -9.95 2.18
N PHE A 42 0.41 -9.79 3.34
CA PHE A 42 0.40 -8.52 4.05
C PHE A 42 1.54 -8.50 5.06
N THR A 43 2.42 -7.52 4.96
CA THR A 43 3.58 -7.36 5.86
C THR A 43 3.90 -5.88 6.09
N ASN A 44 4.53 -5.58 7.22
CA ASN A 44 5.16 -4.31 7.53
C ASN A 44 6.62 -4.23 7.03
N SER A 45 7.17 -5.35 6.52
CA SER A 45 8.55 -5.47 6.01
C SER A 45 9.64 -5.06 7.02
N PHE A 46 9.37 -5.12 8.33
CA PHE A 46 10.38 -4.90 9.37
C PHE A 46 11.49 -5.95 9.30
N LYS A 47 11.11 -7.18 8.94
CA LYS A 47 12.02 -8.31 8.77
C LYS A 47 11.84 -8.88 7.38
N TYR A 48 12.94 -9.06 6.66
CA TYR A 48 12.96 -9.81 5.42
C TYR A 48 12.70 -11.29 5.68
N ASP A 49 11.90 -11.91 4.83
CA ASP A 49 11.49 -13.30 4.93
C ASP A 49 11.76 -14.03 3.61
N GLU A 50 12.75 -14.92 3.64
CA GLU A 50 13.17 -15.71 2.48
C GLU A 50 12.04 -16.59 1.93
N GLY A 51 11.13 -17.08 2.78
CA GLY A 51 10.01 -17.91 2.35
C GLY A 51 9.00 -17.11 1.52
N ILE A 52 8.70 -15.88 1.95
CA ILE A 52 7.86 -14.95 1.18
C ILE A 52 8.56 -14.57 -0.13
N ALA A 53 9.85 -14.24 -0.09
CA ALA A 53 10.62 -13.89 -1.27
C ALA A 53 10.66 -15.02 -2.30
N GLN A 54 10.93 -16.25 -1.85
CA GLN A 54 10.90 -17.44 -2.70
C GLN A 54 9.50 -17.67 -3.28
N HIS A 55 8.43 -17.47 -2.50
CA HIS A 55 7.07 -17.61 -3.01
C HIS A 55 6.75 -16.58 -4.10
N LEU A 56 7.19 -15.33 -3.94
CA LEU A 56 7.06 -14.29 -4.96
C LEU A 56 7.82 -14.66 -6.24
N HIS A 57 9.03 -15.22 -6.10
CA HIS A 57 9.83 -15.70 -7.22
C HIS A 57 9.14 -16.83 -7.99
N ASP A 58 8.62 -17.82 -7.26
CA ASP A 58 8.02 -19.01 -7.88
C ASP A 58 6.64 -18.75 -8.49
N HIS A 59 5.96 -17.66 -8.09
CA HIS A 59 4.57 -17.40 -8.45
C HIS A 59 4.37 -15.97 -8.97
N PRO A 60 4.34 -15.75 -10.31
CA PRO A 60 4.24 -14.42 -10.91
C PRO A 60 2.93 -13.68 -10.59
N TYR A 61 1.89 -14.40 -10.14
CA TYR A 61 0.61 -13.82 -9.74
C TYR A 61 0.51 -13.53 -8.23
N SER A 62 1.53 -13.89 -7.44
CA SER A 62 1.58 -13.56 -6.02
C SER A 62 2.04 -12.12 -5.81
N GLN A 63 1.57 -11.51 -4.73
CA GLN A 63 1.79 -10.10 -4.44
C GLN A 63 2.27 -9.90 -3.01
N LEU A 64 3.15 -8.94 -2.81
CA LEU A 64 3.45 -8.33 -1.53
C LEU A 64 2.59 -7.07 -1.40
N PHE A 65 1.87 -6.94 -0.29
CA PHE A 65 1.07 -5.78 0.03
C PHE A 65 1.58 -5.15 1.32
N LEU A 66 2.11 -3.93 1.25
CA LEU A 66 2.67 -3.24 2.42
C LEU A 66 1.97 -1.91 2.68
N SER A 67 1.55 -1.70 3.93
CA SER A 67 1.09 -0.39 4.44
C SER A 67 2.29 0.42 4.91
N MET A 68 2.79 1.29 4.05
CA MET A 68 3.99 2.08 4.31
C MET A 68 3.65 3.29 5.16
N ASP A 69 2.61 4.02 4.74
CA ASP A 69 2.03 5.18 5.44
C ASP A 69 3.02 6.31 5.76
N ALA A 70 4.18 6.30 5.11
CA ALA A 70 5.24 7.31 5.21
C ALA A 70 6.19 7.19 4.01
N GLY A 71 6.79 8.31 3.60
CA GLY A 71 7.86 8.38 2.61
C GLY A 71 9.21 8.80 3.19
N THR A 72 9.26 9.27 4.43
CA THR A 72 10.49 9.76 5.09
C THR A 72 10.73 9.05 6.42
N PRO A 73 11.99 8.96 6.90
CA PRO A 73 12.31 8.43 8.23
C PRO A 73 11.57 9.15 9.36
N GLU A 74 11.44 10.48 9.27
CA GLU A 74 10.79 11.30 10.30
C GLU A 74 9.30 10.99 10.41
N THR A 75 8.60 10.93 9.27
CA THR A 75 7.18 10.56 9.24
C THR A 75 6.99 9.09 9.61
N TRP A 76 7.88 8.20 9.16
CA TRP A 76 7.84 6.79 9.54
C TRP A 76 7.91 6.62 11.06
N LYS A 77 8.84 7.31 11.73
CA LYS A 77 8.96 7.29 13.18
C LYS A 77 7.70 7.82 13.87
N LYS A 78 7.06 8.86 13.34
CA LYS A 78 5.78 9.39 13.86
C LYS A 78 4.63 8.41 13.68
N VAL A 79 4.51 7.78 12.51
CA VAL A 79 3.36 6.93 12.14
C VAL A 79 3.50 5.50 12.67
N LYS A 80 4.69 4.92 12.58
CA LYS A 80 4.97 3.52 12.94
C LYS A 80 5.58 3.38 14.33
N GLY A 81 6.08 4.46 14.92
CA GLY A 81 6.71 4.44 16.25
C GLY A 81 8.07 3.74 16.30
N ALA A 82 8.70 3.47 15.14
CA ALA A 82 9.95 2.74 15.03
C ALA A 82 10.98 3.52 14.21
N ASP A 83 12.26 3.33 14.53
CA ASP A 83 13.40 4.01 13.87
C ASP A 83 14.15 3.03 12.96
N ASN A 84 13.43 2.49 11.97
CA ASN A 84 13.91 1.41 11.10
C ASN A 84 13.47 1.59 9.64
N PHE A 85 13.20 2.84 9.22
CA PHE A 85 12.75 3.15 7.86
C PHE A 85 13.71 2.62 6.80
N GLU A 86 15.01 2.83 6.98
CA GLU A 86 16.06 2.37 6.07
C GLU A 86 16.03 0.85 5.91
N GLN A 87 15.95 0.11 7.03
CA GLN A 87 15.83 -1.35 7.02
C GLN A 87 14.59 -1.82 6.25
N VAL A 88 13.45 -1.17 6.47
CA VAL A 88 12.19 -1.53 5.81
C VAL A 88 12.28 -1.28 4.31
N THR A 89 12.85 -0.14 3.90
CA THR A 89 13.06 0.16 2.48
C THR A 89 14.06 -0.80 1.83
N SER A 90 15.12 -1.21 2.55
CA SER A 90 16.06 -2.23 2.09
C SER A 90 15.37 -3.57 1.88
N ASN A 91 14.57 -4.03 2.85
CA ASN A 91 13.81 -5.28 2.75
C ASN A 91 12.82 -5.24 1.58
N LEU A 92 12.16 -4.10 1.35
CA LEU A 92 11.27 -3.91 0.20
C LEU A 92 12.01 -4.02 -1.15
N VAL A 93 13.22 -3.46 -1.23
CA VAL A 93 14.08 -3.59 -2.41
C VAL A 93 14.49 -5.06 -2.61
N GLU A 94 14.83 -5.78 -1.55
CA GLU A 94 15.13 -7.23 -1.64
C GLU A 94 13.92 -8.05 -2.10
N TYR A 95 12.72 -7.77 -1.59
CA TYR A 95 11.50 -8.41 -2.09
C TYR A 95 11.26 -8.08 -3.56
N TYR A 96 11.43 -6.82 -3.97
CA TYR A 96 11.30 -6.43 -5.37
C TYR A 96 12.29 -7.20 -6.26
N HIS A 97 13.53 -7.38 -5.83
CA HIS A 97 14.51 -8.17 -6.57
C HIS A 97 14.18 -9.67 -6.66
N ALA A 98 13.41 -10.20 -5.70
CA ALA A 98 12.91 -11.58 -5.76
C ALA A 98 11.72 -11.76 -6.72
N THR A 99 11.02 -10.67 -7.07
CA THR A 99 9.88 -10.75 -8.00
C THR A 99 10.33 -11.14 -9.42
N VAL A 100 9.47 -11.87 -10.12
CA VAL A 100 9.70 -12.34 -11.51
C VAL A 100 8.75 -11.69 -12.52
N ALA A 101 7.72 -10.99 -12.04
CA ALA A 101 6.73 -10.32 -12.86
C ALA A 101 6.44 -8.89 -12.35
N GLU A 102 6.02 -8.03 -13.26
CA GLU A 102 5.56 -6.69 -12.89
C GLU A 102 4.27 -6.77 -12.06
N GLY A 103 4.11 -5.83 -11.14
CA GLY A 103 2.89 -5.73 -10.34
C GLY A 103 2.79 -6.68 -9.15
N GLN A 104 3.90 -7.34 -8.79
CA GLN A 104 3.98 -8.16 -7.57
C GLN A 104 4.15 -7.32 -6.30
N ILE A 105 4.50 -6.03 -6.38
CA ILE A 105 4.55 -5.13 -5.23
C ILE A 105 3.34 -4.20 -5.26
N ARG A 106 2.60 -4.12 -4.15
CA ARG A 106 1.55 -3.12 -3.90
C ARG A 106 1.86 -2.37 -2.62
N LEU A 107 1.70 -1.06 -2.68
CA LEU A 107 1.87 -0.20 -1.52
C LEU A 107 0.52 0.37 -1.10
N LYS A 108 0.40 0.66 0.19
CA LYS A 108 -0.74 1.35 0.78
C LYS A 108 -0.27 2.53 1.60
N TYR A 109 -1.10 3.56 1.58
CA TYR A 109 -0.89 4.80 2.30
C TYR A 109 -2.20 5.23 2.98
N ILE A 110 -2.24 5.13 4.31
CA ILE A 110 -3.28 5.70 5.15
C ILE A 110 -2.97 7.17 5.35
N VAL A 111 -3.83 8.05 4.83
CA VAL A 111 -3.69 9.49 4.99
C VAL A 111 -4.12 9.90 6.40
N LEU A 112 -3.20 10.53 7.12
CA LEU A 112 -3.36 11.05 8.47
C LEU A 112 -3.08 12.56 8.45
N PRO A 113 -4.13 13.40 8.28
CA PRO A 113 -3.94 14.84 8.13
C PRO A 113 -3.17 15.49 9.29
N GLY A 114 -2.22 16.36 8.97
CA GLY A 114 -1.31 17.00 9.92
C GLY A 114 -0.20 16.09 10.48
N ILE A 115 -0.15 14.81 10.07
CA ILE A 115 0.84 13.83 10.55
C ILE A 115 1.76 13.40 9.42
N ASN A 116 1.21 12.92 8.30
CA ASN A 116 1.95 12.35 7.18
C ASN A 116 1.60 12.96 5.81
N ASP A 117 0.85 14.05 5.78
CA ASP A 117 0.36 14.69 4.55
C ASP A 117 1.26 15.83 4.03
N THR A 118 2.57 15.76 4.28
CA THR A 118 3.52 16.77 3.78
C THR A 118 3.98 16.48 2.36
N TRP A 119 4.44 17.53 1.67
CA TRP A 119 4.98 17.43 0.32
C TRP A 119 6.16 16.47 0.24
N GLU A 120 7.12 16.62 1.15
CA GLU A 120 8.35 15.82 1.20
C GLU A 120 8.01 14.34 1.38
N ASP A 121 7.04 14.04 2.24
CA ASP A 121 6.63 12.67 2.51
C ASP A 121 5.96 12.03 1.31
N TYR A 122 4.99 12.72 0.70
CA TYR A 122 4.31 12.20 -0.48
C TYR A 122 5.24 12.05 -1.69
N VAL A 123 6.14 13.01 -1.94
CA VAL A 123 7.11 12.91 -3.04
C VAL A 123 8.03 11.73 -2.82
N SER A 124 8.57 11.58 -1.61
CA SER A 124 9.46 10.46 -1.30
C SER A 124 8.73 9.11 -1.42
N PHE A 125 7.52 9.00 -0.87
CA PHE A 125 6.69 7.80 -0.99
C PHE A 125 6.38 7.45 -2.45
N VAL A 126 5.98 8.43 -3.26
CA VAL A 126 5.69 8.21 -4.69
C VAL A 126 6.96 7.82 -5.45
N ASN A 127 8.12 8.39 -5.12
CA ASN A 127 9.39 7.96 -5.70
C ASN A 127 9.73 6.51 -5.33
N ILE A 128 9.50 6.09 -4.09
CA ILE A 128 9.65 4.70 -3.66
C ILE A 128 8.72 3.78 -4.47
N ALA A 129 7.45 4.15 -4.62
CA ALA A 129 6.49 3.40 -5.43
C ALA A 129 6.94 3.23 -6.88
N LYS A 130 7.53 4.28 -7.50
CA LYS A 130 8.08 4.22 -8.86
C LYS A 130 9.30 3.31 -8.95
N LEU A 131 10.24 3.44 -8.02
CA LEU A 131 11.48 2.65 -7.99
C LEU A 131 11.18 1.15 -7.86
N LEU A 132 10.18 0.80 -7.05
CA LEU A 132 9.71 -0.58 -6.86
C LEU A 132 8.73 -1.05 -7.95
N LYS A 133 8.46 -0.22 -8.96
CA LYS A 133 7.44 -0.47 -10.01
C LYS A 133 6.13 -1.01 -9.42
N ALA A 134 5.66 -0.37 -8.35
CA ALA A 134 4.50 -0.82 -7.63
C ALA A 134 3.28 -0.92 -8.58
N ALA A 135 2.56 -2.04 -8.53
CA ALA A 135 1.36 -2.29 -9.32
C ALA A 135 0.30 -1.22 -9.08
N SER A 136 0.22 -0.76 -7.84
CA SER A 136 -0.69 0.28 -7.40
C SER A 136 -0.28 0.80 -6.03
N VAL A 137 -0.63 2.05 -5.77
CA VAL A 137 -0.78 2.62 -4.43
C VAL A 137 -2.25 2.56 -4.04
N GLN A 138 -2.57 1.92 -2.92
CA GLN A 138 -3.87 2.08 -2.27
C GLN A 138 -3.86 3.30 -1.37
N ILE A 139 -4.66 4.31 -1.69
CA ILE A 139 -4.87 5.47 -0.81
C ILE A 139 -6.06 5.14 0.11
N SER A 140 -5.81 5.14 1.40
CA SER A 140 -6.77 4.75 2.44
C SER A 140 -6.91 5.83 3.51
N ARG A 141 -7.89 5.64 4.39
CA ARG A 141 -8.08 6.43 5.61
C ARG A 141 -7.99 5.57 6.85
N ASP A 142 -7.85 6.23 8.00
CA ASP A 142 -8.06 5.57 9.28
C ASP A 142 -9.56 5.27 9.50
N TYR A 143 -9.87 4.00 9.72
CA TYR A 143 -11.24 3.52 9.91
C TYR A 143 -11.78 3.85 11.30
N ILE A 144 -10.93 4.02 12.31
CA ILE A 144 -11.37 4.36 13.67
C ILE A 144 -12.11 5.70 13.66
N ASN A 145 -11.61 6.65 12.86
CA ASN A 145 -12.15 8.00 12.81
C ASN A 145 -13.23 8.20 11.74
N ARG A 146 -13.60 7.17 10.98
CA ARG A 146 -14.52 7.31 9.83
C ARG A 146 -15.88 7.90 10.22
N VAL A 147 -16.43 7.48 11.36
CA VAL A 147 -17.77 7.86 11.83
C VAL A 147 -17.78 9.10 12.73
N SER A 148 -16.64 9.45 13.31
CA SER A 148 -16.52 10.56 14.27
C SER A 148 -16.10 11.88 13.63
N MET A 149 -15.61 11.88 12.39
CA MET A 149 -15.09 13.08 11.74
C MET A 149 -16.17 14.12 11.39
N SER A 150 -15.87 15.38 11.72
CA SER A 150 -16.65 16.55 11.32
C SER A 150 -16.60 16.75 9.79
N PRO A 151 -17.52 17.53 9.20
CA PRO A 151 -17.45 17.91 7.79
C PRO A 151 -16.13 18.59 7.40
N GLU A 152 -15.59 19.43 8.27
CA GLU A 152 -14.32 20.14 8.07
C GLU A 152 -13.15 19.16 8.06
N GLU A 153 -13.07 18.27 9.06
CA GLU A 153 -12.02 17.23 9.13
C GLU A 153 -12.07 16.31 7.90
N ARG A 154 -13.28 15.95 7.46
CA ARG A 154 -13.48 15.17 6.23
C ARG A 154 -12.96 15.90 4.99
N THR A 155 -13.19 17.21 4.91
CA THR A 155 -12.70 18.05 3.81
C THR A 155 -11.18 18.11 3.78
N VAL A 156 -10.55 18.22 4.96
CA VAL A 156 -9.08 18.19 5.08
C VAL A 156 -8.53 16.84 4.62
N LEU A 157 -9.10 15.73 5.10
CA LEU A 157 -8.69 14.37 4.69
C LEU A 157 -8.82 14.16 3.17
N VAL A 158 -9.95 14.55 2.59
CA VAL A 158 -10.20 14.42 1.14
C VAL A 158 -9.21 15.26 0.35
N SER A 159 -8.91 16.48 0.79
CA SER A 159 -7.91 17.35 0.15
C SER A 159 -6.51 16.75 0.23
N ALA A 160 -6.10 16.24 1.39
CA ALA A 160 -4.81 15.57 1.58
C ALA A 160 -4.68 14.31 0.71
N ALA A 161 -5.74 13.50 0.62
CA ALA A 161 -5.77 12.31 -0.23
C ALA A 161 -5.77 12.66 -1.73
N ALA A 162 -6.47 13.74 -2.13
CA ALA A 162 -6.45 14.27 -3.48
C ALA A 162 -5.04 14.74 -3.89
N TYR A 163 -4.29 15.31 -2.95
CA TYR A 163 -2.93 15.76 -3.19
C TYR A 163 -1.98 14.59 -3.49
N LEU A 164 -2.06 13.50 -2.70
CA LEU A 164 -1.34 12.27 -3.00
C LEU A 164 -1.78 11.66 -4.34
N LEU A 165 -3.09 11.65 -4.62
CA LEU A 165 -3.63 11.17 -5.90
C LEU A 165 -3.07 11.97 -7.10
N ALA A 166 -3.00 13.30 -6.99
CA ALA A 166 -2.41 14.15 -8.01
C ALA A 166 -0.93 13.81 -8.25
N LEU A 167 -0.16 13.61 -7.18
CA LEU A 167 1.25 13.22 -7.27
C LEU A 167 1.45 11.85 -7.94
N CYS A 168 0.64 10.86 -7.58
CA CYS A 168 0.66 9.55 -8.23
C CYS A 168 0.35 9.66 -9.72
N LYS A 169 -0.69 10.42 -10.11
CA LYS A 169 -1.04 10.66 -11.51
C LYS A 169 0.06 11.36 -12.29
N LYS A 170 0.62 12.45 -11.75
CA LYS A 170 1.74 13.17 -12.35
C LYS A 170 2.94 12.25 -12.60
N SER A 171 3.13 11.28 -11.71
CA SER A 171 4.26 10.35 -11.73
C SER A 171 4.01 9.06 -12.50
N GLY A 172 2.80 8.85 -13.03
CA GLY A 172 2.40 7.61 -13.69
C GLY A 172 2.27 6.39 -12.76
N VAL A 173 2.14 6.61 -11.46
CA VAL A 173 1.93 5.53 -10.48
C VAL A 173 0.43 5.20 -10.41
N PRO A 174 0.02 3.95 -10.69
CA PRO A 174 -1.39 3.58 -10.62
C PRO A 174 -1.93 3.71 -9.19
N VAL A 175 -3.18 4.15 -9.06
CA VAL A 175 -3.86 4.27 -7.76
C VAL A 175 -5.06 3.34 -7.72
N PHE A 176 -5.25 2.68 -6.57
CA PHE A 176 -6.43 1.92 -6.23
C PHE A 176 -7.16 2.61 -5.07
N LEU A 177 -8.45 2.89 -5.23
CA LEU A 177 -9.30 3.41 -4.15
C LEU A 177 -10.26 2.30 -3.76
N PHE A 178 -10.09 1.74 -2.56
CA PHE A 178 -10.95 0.67 -2.09
C PHE A 178 -12.31 1.23 -1.68
N ASP A 179 -13.40 0.54 -2.03
CA ASP A 179 -14.76 1.07 -1.86
C ASP A 179 -15.13 1.36 -0.40
N LEU A 180 -14.46 0.72 0.55
CA LEU A 180 -14.68 0.94 1.98
C LEU A 180 -13.89 2.13 2.54
N ASP A 181 -12.86 2.61 1.85
CA ASP A 181 -12.02 3.72 2.32
C ASP A 181 -12.74 5.06 2.18
N TYR A 182 -13.30 5.35 1.01
CA TYR A 182 -13.97 6.63 0.73
C TYR A 182 -15.34 6.39 0.11
N THR A 183 -16.34 7.20 0.50
CA THR A 183 -17.65 7.22 -0.16
C THR A 183 -17.51 7.63 -1.63
N ILE A 184 -18.52 7.33 -2.45
CA ILE A 184 -18.54 7.72 -3.87
C ILE A 184 -18.34 9.25 -4.01
N ALA A 185 -19.06 10.05 -3.22
CA ALA A 185 -18.94 11.50 -3.24
C ALA A 185 -17.54 12.00 -2.82
N GLU A 186 -16.93 11.39 -1.79
CA GLU A 186 -15.56 11.72 -1.39
C GLU A 186 -14.57 11.39 -2.52
N ARG A 187 -14.73 10.25 -3.22
CA ARG A 187 -13.85 9.88 -4.35
C ARG A 187 -13.99 10.81 -5.54
N GLU A 188 -15.21 11.22 -5.88
CA GLU A 188 -15.46 12.22 -6.93
C GLU A 188 -14.82 13.57 -6.58
N GLN A 189 -14.93 13.99 -5.31
CA GLN A 189 -14.29 15.19 -4.81
C GLN A 189 -12.76 15.09 -4.84
N MET A 190 -12.20 13.96 -4.40
CA MET A 190 -10.76 13.69 -4.49
C MET A 190 -10.27 13.78 -5.94
N GLN A 191 -11.00 13.19 -6.87
CA GLN A 191 -10.70 13.19 -8.29
C GLN A 191 -10.70 14.62 -8.86
N LYS A 192 -11.74 15.40 -8.55
CA LYS A 192 -11.85 16.80 -8.95
C LYS A 192 -10.68 17.64 -8.43
N PHE A 193 -10.38 17.56 -7.14
CA PHE A 193 -9.28 18.31 -6.54
C PHE A 193 -7.92 17.90 -7.11
N ALA A 194 -7.70 16.60 -7.32
CA ALA A 194 -6.46 16.12 -7.92
C ALA A 194 -6.25 16.69 -9.34
N ASP A 195 -7.31 16.75 -10.14
CA ASP A 195 -7.25 17.31 -11.48
C ASP A 195 -7.02 18.83 -11.46
N GLU A 196 -7.64 19.56 -10.52
CA GLU A 196 -7.41 20.99 -10.31
C GLU A 196 -5.94 21.28 -9.91
N ILE A 197 -5.37 20.48 -9.00
CA ILE A 197 -3.96 20.57 -8.58
C ILE A 197 -3.03 20.40 -9.79
N LEU A 198 -3.30 19.39 -10.63
CA LEU A 198 -2.52 19.09 -11.83
C LEU A 198 -2.61 20.23 -12.86
N GLN A 199 -3.82 20.71 -13.15
CA GLN A 199 -4.06 21.77 -14.13
C GLN A 199 -3.38 23.09 -13.73
N ARG A 200 -3.40 23.41 -12.44
CA ARG A 200 -2.84 24.66 -11.90
C ARG A 200 -1.36 24.56 -11.53
N GLY A 201 -0.78 23.36 -11.56
CA GLY A 201 0.59 23.13 -11.13
C GLY A 201 0.83 23.47 -9.66
N LEU A 202 -0.14 23.17 -8.78
CA LEU A 202 -0.09 23.48 -7.33
C LEU A 202 0.84 22.52 -6.58
N PHE A 203 2.07 22.42 -7.03
CA PHE A 203 3.15 21.70 -6.38
C PHE A 203 4.18 22.73 -5.87
N PRO A 204 4.70 22.60 -4.65
CA PRO A 204 5.86 23.36 -4.20
C PRO A 204 6.96 23.27 -5.26
N GLY A 205 7.45 24.43 -5.69
CA GLY A 205 8.56 24.57 -6.63
C GLY A 205 9.90 24.30 -5.98
#